data_AF-A0A371ICN0-F1
#
_entry.id   AF-A0A371ICN0-F1
#
_cell.length_a   1.000
_cell.length_b   1.000
_cell.length_c   1.000
_cell.angle_alpha   90.00
_cell.angle_beta   90.00
_cell.angle_gamma   90.00
#
_symmetry.space_group_name_H-M   'P 1'
#
loop_
_entity.id
_entity.type
_entity.pdbx_description
1 polymer ?
#
loop_
_entity_poly.entity_id
_entity_poly.type
_entity_poly.pdbx_seq_one_letter_code
_entity_poly.pdbx_strand_id
1 'polypeptide(L)' 'MLLGLSYQIMRRKFWKNLKVKNYLFQAKDRTMLETILKKGTSKEIWDSLKQKYQGTARVKRAQLLTL' A
#
# COMPACT_ATOMS: atom_id res chain seq x y z
N MET A 1 31.45 -18.63 2.07
CA MET A 1 30.07 -18.78 2.62
C MET A 1 29.34 -17.44 2.84
N LEU A 2 29.98 -16.39 3.36
CA LEU A 2 29.32 -15.09 3.66
C LEU A 2 28.77 -14.33 2.44
N LEU A 3 29.45 -14.38 1.29
CA LEU A 3 29.00 -13.70 0.07
C LEU A 3 27.67 -14.27 -0.48
N GLY A 4 27.47 -15.59 -0.34
CA GLY A 4 26.22 -16.25 -0.72
C GLY A 4 25.04 -15.83 0.17
N LEU A 5 25.27 -15.63 1.47
CA LEU A 5 24.25 -15.13 2.40
C LEU A 5 23.90 -13.68 2.10
N SER A 6 24.88 -12.83 1.80
CA SER A 6 24.65 -11.43 1.43
C SER A 6 23.83 -11.30 0.14
N TYR A 7 24.13 -12.14 -0.86
CA TYR A 7 23.34 -12.21 -2.10
C TYR A 7 21.89 -12.67 -1.83
N GLN A 8 21.68 -13.68 -0.98
CA GLN A 8 20.34 -14.15 -0.63
C GLN A 8 19.53 -13.10 0.16
N ILE A 9 20.17 -12.32 1.01
CA ILE A 9 19.54 -11.22 1.76
C ILE A 9 19.14 -10.09 0.80
N MET A 10 20.05 -9.68 -0.10
CA MET A 10 19.78 -8.66 -1.11
C MET A 10 18.63 -9.11 -2.03
N ARG A 11 18.66 -10.36 -2.50
CA ARG A 11 17.64 -10.96 -3.35
C ARG A 11 16.30 -11.00 -2.62
N ARG A 12 16.24 -11.49 -1.38
CA ARG A 12 15.00 -11.50 -0.57
C ARG A 12 14.44 -10.09 -0.37
N LYS A 13 15.28 -9.09 -0.11
CA LYS A 13 14.85 -7.69 0.06
C LYS A 13 14.29 -7.12 -1.25
N PHE A 14 14.95 -7.39 -2.37
CA PHE A 14 14.48 -7.01 -3.70
C PHE A 14 13.13 -7.67 -4.05
N TRP A 15 12.98 -8.97 -3.79
CA TRP A 15 11.72 -9.69 -4.02
C TRP A 15 10.58 -9.18 -3.16
N LYS A 16 10.82 -8.88 -1.87
CA LYS A 16 9.81 -8.25 -1.01
C LYS A 16 9.39 -6.88 -1.55
N ASN A 17 10.34 -6.06 -1.98
CA ASN A 17 10.05 -4.76 -2.59
C ASN A 17 9.25 -4.89 -3.90
N LEU A 18 9.62 -5.83 -4.78
CA LEU A 18 8.87 -6.11 -6.01
C LEU A 18 7.46 -6.59 -5.73
N LYS A 19 7.29 -7.45 -4.72
CA LYS A 19 5.96 -7.97 -4.33
C LYS A 19 5.07 -6.85 -3.78
N VAL A 20 5.62 -5.96 -2.94
CA VAL A 20 4.91 -4.79 -2.42
C VAL A 20 4.54 -3.82 -3.56
N LYS A 21 5.47 -3.54 -4.48
CA LYS A 21 5.21 -2.71 -5.66
C LYS A 21 4.09 -3.30 -6.52
N ASN A 22 4.16 -4.60 -6.81
CA ASN A 22 3.15 -5.28 -7.61
C ASN A 22 1.78 -5.30 -6.91
N TYR A 23 1.75 -5.45 -5.59
CA TYR A 23 0.52 -5.36 -4.80
C TYR A 23 -0.08 -3.94 -4.81
N LEU A 24 0.76 -2.90 -4.75
CA LEU A 24 0.36 -1.50 -4.91
C LEU A 24 -0.24 -1.23 -6.29
N PHE A 25 0.37 -1.77 -7.35
CA PHE A 25 -0.14 -1.64 -8.72
C PHE A 25 -1.42 -2.46 -8.96
N GLN A 26 -1.59 -3.59 -8.26
CA GLN A 26 -2.79 -4.43 -8.35
C GLN A 26 -3.96 -3.93 -7.48
N ALA A 27 -3.69 -3.25 -6.36
CA ALA A 27 -4.69 -3.05 -5.32
C ALA A 27 -5.88 -2.19 -5.74
N LYS A 28 -5.69 -1.13 -6.55
CA LYS A 28 -6.74 -0.11 -6.79
C LYS A 28 -6.20 1.06 -7.62
N ASP A 29 -6.99 1.52 -8.59
CA ASP A 29 -7.19 2.93 -8.94
C ASP A 29 -5.96 3.76 -9.39
N ARG A 30 -5.85 4.03 -10.70
CA ARG A 30 -5.09 5.17 -11.25
C ARG A 30 -5.34 6.47 -10.45
N THR A 31 -6.57 6.64 -9.96
CA THR A 31 -6.99 7.77 -9.11
C THR A 31 -6.31 7.78 -7.74
N MET A 32 -5.96 6.62 -7.18
CA MET A 32 -5.23 6.50 -5.91
C MET A 32 -3.77 6.92 -6.10
N LEU A 33 -3.15 6.46 -7.19
CA LEU A 33 -1.82 6.90 -7.61
C LEU A 33 -1.79 8.41 -7.94
N GLU A 34 -2.80 8.95 -8.61
CA GLU A 34 -2.95 10.39 -8.85
C GLU A 34 -3.14 11.19 -7.55
N THR A 35 -3.86 10.64 -6.57
CA THR A 35 -4.02 11.27 -5.25
C THR A 35 -2.69 11.29 -4.51
N ILE A 36 -1.89 10.21 -4.62
CA ILE A 36 -0.54 10.13 -4.06
C ILE A 36 0.43 11.08 -4.79
N LEU A 37 0.30 11.24 -6.11
CA LEU A 37 1.12 12.14 -6.93
C LEU A 37 0.77 13.63 -6.73
N LYS A 38 -0.51 13.96 -6.50
CA LYS A 38 -0.97 15.34 -6.26
C LYS A 38 -0.70 15.83 -4.84
N LYS A 39 -0.54 14.94 -3.86
CA LYS A 39 -0.44 15.31 -2.44
C LYS A 39 0.97 15.03 -1.92
N GLY A 40 1.63 16.08 -1.44
CA GLY A 40 3.05 16.04 -1.09
C GLY A 40 3.35 15.33 0.24
N THR A 41 2.34 15.13 1.09
CA THR A 41 2.55 14.53 2.42
C THR A 41 1.67 13.30 2.65
N SER A 42 2.22 12.32 3.38
CA SER A 42 1.53 11.08 3.76
C SER A 42 0.22 11.33 4.52
N LYS A 43 0.13 12.43 5.28
CA LYS A 43 -1.08 12.83 6.00
C LYS A 43 -2.20 13.21 5.06
N GLU A 44 -1.93 14.05 4.06
CA GLU A 44 -2.96 14.49 3.12
C GLU A 44 -3.47 13.35 2.23
N ILE A 45 -2.59 12.40 1.91
CA ILE A 45 -2.94 11.15 1.21
C ILE A 45 -3.91 10.35 2.09
N TRP A 46 -3.56 10.14 3.36
CA TRP A 46 -4.39 9.40 4.32
C TRP A 46 -5.78 10.03 4.49
N ASP A 47 -5.85 11.34 4.68
CA ASP A 47 -7.10 12.07 4.85
C ASP A 47 -7.98 11.97 3.58
N SER A 48 -7.37 12.06 2.39
CA SER A 48 -8.09 11.91 1.12
C SER A 48 -8.63 10.49 0.90
N LEU A 49 -7.87 9.47 1.30
CA LEU A 49 -8.31 8.07 1.25
C LEU A 49 -9.44 7.83 2.24
N LYS A 50 -9.33 8.38 3.45
CA LYS A 50 -10.37 8.28 4.47
C LYS A 50 -11.67 8.87 3.95
N GLN A 51 -11.64 10.06 3.35
CA GLN A 51 -12.82 10.69 2.75
C GLN A 51 -13.40 9.89 1.58
N LYS A 52 -12.56 9.41 0.65
CA LYS A 52 -13.01 8.65 -0.53
C LYS A 52 -13.70 7.33 -0.15
N TYR A 53 -13.27 6.69 0.93
CA TYR A 53 -13.78 5.39 1.35
C TYR A 53 -14.71 5.46 2.57
N GLN A 54 -14.94 6.64 3.15
CA GLN A 54 -15.87 6.86 4.24
C GLN A 54 -17.28 6.40 3.83
N GLY A 55 -17.92 5.59 4.67
CA GLY A 55 -19.28 5.11 4.44
C GLY A 55 -19.42 4.01 3.38
N THR A 56 -18.33 3.57 2.74
CA THR A 56 -18.37 2.43 1.81
C THR A 56 -18.76 1.14 2.52
N ALA A 57 -19.39 0.21 1.78
CA ALA A 57 -19.78 -1.09 2.31
C ALA A 57 -18.62 -1.86 2.95
N ARG A 58 -17.38 -1.67 2.45
CA ARG A 58 -16.17 -2.22 3.08
C ARG A 58 -15.88 -1.62 4.45
N VAL A 59 -15.99 -0.30 4.61
CA VAL A 59 -15.76 0.36 5.91
C VAL A 59 -16.85 0.00 6.91
N LYS A 60 -18.11 -0.03 6.50
CA LYS A 60 -19.23 -0.46 7.35
C LYS A 60 -19.09 -1.92 7.81
N ARG A 61 -18.71 -2.84 6.90
CA ARG A 61 -18.42 -4.23 7.25
C ARG A 61 -17.23 -4.36 8.19
N ALA A 62 -16.16 -3.61 7.96
CA ALA A 62 -15.02 -3.60 8.88
C ALA A 62 -15.45 -3.15 10.28
N GLN A 63 -16.20 -2.05 10.40
CA GLN A 63 -16.72 -1.55 11.68
C GLN A 63 -17.63 -2.55 12.41
N LEU A 64 -18.49 -3.27 11.68
CA LEU A 64 -19.34 -4.31 12.25
C LEU A 64 -18.55 -5.55 12.71
N LEU A 65 -17.38 -5.80 12.14
CA LEU A 65 -16.50 -6.91 12.52
C LEU A 65 -15.56 -6.55 13.69
N THR A 66 -15.41 -5.26 14.01
CA THR A 66 -14.63 -4.80 15.18
C THR A 66 -15.47 -4.54 16.42
N LEU A 67 -16.80 -4.63 16.33
CA LEU A 67 -17.75 -4.62 17.45
C LEU A 67 -17.94 -6.05 17.97
#